data_AF-A0A7K2LU13-F1
#
_entry.id   AF-A0A7K2LU13-F1
#
_cell.length_a   1.000
_cell.length_b   1.000
_cell.length_c   1.000
_cell.angle_alpha   90.00
_cell.angle_beta   90.00
_cell.angle_gamma   90.00
#
_symmetry.space_group_name_H-M   'P 1'
#
loop_
_entity.id
_entity.type
_entity.pdbx_description
1 polymer ?
#
loop_
_entity_poly.entity_id
_entity_poly.type
_entity_poly.pdbx_seq_one_letter_code
_entity_poly.pdbx_strand_id
1 'polypeptide(L)'
;MFGLVTSPIGRKLNIPWLVHPGRRLYRRLAGVAAEQRAARDEAIREELAEREAAADAQAVEDGTDGIADGVERPAATVPTSSTSEVSEGEHVSGFRFEEAAAEMEQAAGQYDPENAMEILAMVEGLPAALTSVANVMKILAERSDSEFPLEKEIADGFNDIFGALMSAVAVAEDMGPLFRQVHEQDIARHEDPRNGHEAEKGWNV
;
A
#
# COMPACT_ATOMS: atom_id res chain seq x y z
N MET A 1 5.97 -44.56 -6.58
CA MET A 1 5.83 -46.01 -6.89
C MET A 1 5.44 -46.91 -5.70
N PHE A 2 5.85 -46.64 -4.45
CA PHE A 2 5.65 -47.55 -3.31
C PHE A 2 4.18 -47.95 -3.01
N GLY A 3 3.21 -47.04 -3.23
CA GLY A 3 1.79 -47.28 -2.96
C GLY A 3 1.13 -48.31 -3.89
N LEU A 4 1.68 -48.51 -5.09
CA LEU A 4 1.15 -49.43 -6.10
C LEU A 4 1.46 -50.90 -5.76
N VAL A 5 2.57 -51.15 -5.06
CA VAL A 5 2.98 -52.51 -4.64
C VAL A 5 2.40 -52.86 -3.27
N THR A 6 2.39 -51.90 -2.34
CA THR A 6 1.96 -52.14 -0.94
C THR A 6 0.45 -52.29 -0.79
N SER A 7 -0.35 -51.55 -1.57
CA SER A 7 -1.81 -51.59 -1.47
C SER A 7 -2.44 -52.95 -1.84
N PRO A 8 -2.07 -53.63 -2.94
CA PRO A 8 -2.60 -54.96 -3.26
C PRO A 8 -2.13 -56.03 -2.26
N ILE A 9 -0.90 -55.94 -1.74
CA ILE A 9 -0.38 -56.84 -0.70
C ILE A 9 -1.16 -56.66 0.61
N GLY A 10 -1.42 -55.41 1.02
CA GLY A 10 -2.21 -55.10 2.21
C GLY A 10 -3.66 -55.61 2.13
N ARG A 11 -4.28 -55.58 0.94
CA ARG A 11 -5.61 -56.17 0.73
C ARG A 11 -5.60 -57.70 0.81
N LYS A 12 -4.56 -58.35 0.26
CA LYS A 12 -4.44 -59.82 0.23
C LYS A 12 -4.17 -60.42 1.61
N LEU A 13 -3.41 -59.72 2.45
CA LEU A 13 -3.05 -60.18 3.81
C LEU A 13 -3.99 -59.64 4.90
N ASN A 14 -5.04 -58.89 4.53
CA ASN A 14 -5.95 -58.19 5.45
C ASN A 14 -5.22 -57.30 6.47
N ILE A 15 -4.21 -56.55 5.99
CA ILE A 15 -3.40 -55.63 6.78
C ILE A 15 -3.74 -54.18 6.35
N PRO A 16 -4.64 -53.48 7.05
CA PRO A 16 -5.22 -52.21 6.56
C PRO A 16 -4.22 -51.06 6.44
N TRP A 17 -3.15 -51.05 7.24
CA TRP A 17 -2.16 -49.96 7.26
C TRP A 17 -1.25 -49.95 6.02
N LEU A 18 -1.12 -51.08 5.33
CA LEU A 18 -0.40 -51.20 4.05
C LEU A 18 -1.23 -50.74 2.85
N VAL A 19 -2.53 -50.50 3.04
CA VAL A 19 -3.42 -50.02 1.98
C VAL A 19 -3.36 -48.49 1.93
N HIS A 20 -2.84 -47.95 0.83
CA HIS A 20 -2.64 -46.52 0.55
C HIS A 20 -1.77 -45.77 1.60
N PRO A 21 -0.51 -46.20 1.84
CA PRO A 21 0.34 -45.60 2.88
C PRO A 21 0.61 -44.11 2.62
N GLY A 22 0.80 -43.71 1.34
CA GLY A 22 1.01 -42.31 0.97
C GLY A 22 -0.18 -41.40 1.28
N ARG A 23 -1.42 -41.87 1.06
CA ARG A 23 -2.63 -41.09 1.36
C ARG A 23 -2.85 -40.91 2.85
N ARG A 24 -2.48 -41.91 3.66
CA ARG A 24 -2.52 -41.85 5.13
C ARG A 24 -1.49 -40.85 5.66
N LEU A 25 -0.25 -40.91 5.16
CA LEU A 25 0.81 -39.97 5.52
C LEU A 25 0.43 -38.53 5.16
N TYR A 26 -0.03 -38.31 3.92
CA TYR A 26 -0.49 -37.00 3.47
C TYR A 26 -1.61 -36.45 4.35
N ARG A 27 -2.63 -37.24 4.69
CA ARG A 27 -3.71 -36.82 5.61
C ARG A 27 -3.18 -36.42 6.99
N ARG A 28 -2.20 -37.14 7.52
CA ARG A 28 -1.60 -36.82 8.81
C ARG A 28 -0.83 -35.49 8.75
N LEU A 29 0.00 -35.30 7.72
CA LEU A 29 0.75 -34.06 7.54
C LEU A 29 -0.17 -32.86 7.30
N ALA A 30 -1.20 -33.02 6.46
CA ALA A 30 -2.20 -32.00 6.21
C ALA A 30 -3.01 -31.66 7.48
N GLY A 31 -3.34 -32.66 8.31
CA GLY A 31 -3.98 -32.47 9.60
C GLY A 31 -3.12 -31.64 10.55
N VAL A 32 -1.85 -32.00 10.72
CA VAL A 32 -0.90 -31.25 11.56
C VAL A 32 -0.71 -29.81 11.07
N ALA A 33 -0.61 -29.61 9.75
CA ALA A 33 -0.50 -28.27 9.19
C ALA A 33 -1.77 -27.42 9.43
N ALA A 34 -2.95 -28.03 9.34
CA ALA A 34 -4.22 -27.36 9.64
C ALA A 34 -4.33 -26.98 11.14
N GLU A 35 -3.93 -27.87 12.04
CA GLU A 35 -3.87 -27.60 13.49
C GLU A 35 -2.90 -26.46 13.81
N GLN A 36 -1.69 -26.46 13.22
CA GLN A 36 -0.72 -25.38 13.40
C GLN A 36 -1.21 -24.04 12.88
N ARG A 37 -1.92 -24.03 11.74
CA ARG A 37 -2.53 -22.82 11.21
C ARG A 37 -3.63 -22.32 12.15
N ALA A 38 -4.52 -23.19 12.62
CA ALA A 38 -5.60 -22.82 13.53
C ALA A 38 -5.06 -22.20 14.83
N ALA A 39 -4.01 -22.81 15.41
CA ALA A 39 -3.36 -22.29 16.62
C ALA A 39 -2.71 -20.91 16.38
N ARG A 40 -2.08 -20.70 15.22
CA ARG A 40 -1.51 -19.38 14.85
C ARG A 40 -2.61 -18.33 14.67
N ASP A 41 -3.67 -18.68 13.95
CA ASP A 41 -4.79 -17.79 13.67
C ASP A 41 -5.55 -17.41 14.97
N GLU A 42 -5.58 -18.31 15.95
CA GLU A 42 -6.11 -18.05 17.29
C GLU A 42 -5.21 -17.10 18.09
N ALA A 43 -3.89 -17.34 18.13
CA ALA A 43 -2.94 -16.44 18.79
C ALA A 43 -2.96 -15.01 18.21
N ILE A 44 -3.08 -14.88 16.88
CA ILE A 44 -3.20 -13.57 16.21
C ILE A 44 -4.50 -12.85 16.64
N ARG A 45 -5.61 -13.59 16.79
CA ARG A 45 -6.89 -13.01 17.25
C ARG A 45 -6.82 -12.56 18.70
N GLU A 46 -6.18 -13.33 19.57
CA GLU A 46 -5.96 -12.95 20.97
C GLU A 46 -5.09 -11.69 21.06
N GLU A 47 -3.97 -11.65 20.34
CA GLU A 47 -3.09 -10.49 20.31
C GLU A 47 -3.78 -9.23 19.77
N LEU A 48 -4.60 -9.37 18.71
CA LEU A 48 -5.38 -8.26 18.18
C LEU A 48 -6.38 -7.74 19.22
N ALA A 49 -7.09 -8.62 19.91
CA ALA A 49 -8.06 -8.25 20.94
C ALA A 49 -7.39 -7.52 22.12
N GLU A 50 -6.18 -7.93 22.52
CA GLU A 50 -5.39 -7.25 23.55
C GLU A 50 -4.96 -5.84 23.10
N ARG A 51 -4.50 -5.69 21.85
CA ARG A 51 -4.13 -4.38 21.30
C ARG A 51 -5.33 -3.45 21.17
N GLU A 52 -6.47 -3.95 20.71
CA GLU A 52 -7.73 -3.19 20.63
C GLU A 52 -8.17 -2.72 22.01
N ALA A 53 -8.17 -3.61 23.03
CA ALA A 53 -8.50 -3.24 24.40
C ALA A 53 -7.53 -2.20 24.99
N ALA A 54 -6.24 -2.28 24.66
CA ALA A 54 -5.25 -1.28 25.07
C ALA A 54 -5.47 0.07 24.39
N ALA A 55 -5.83 0.09 23.10
CA ALA A 55 -6.15 1.30 22.36
C ALA A 55 -7.43 1.97 22.90
N ASP A 56 -8.48 1.19 23.18
CA ASP A 56 -9.71 1.70 23.79
C ASP A 56 -9.45 2.31 25.18
N ALA A 57 -8.59 1.68 25.98
CA ALA A 57 -8.20 2.23 27.29
C ALA A 57 -7.44 3.56 27.16
N GLN A 58 -6.53 3.68 26.19
CA GLN A 58 -5.83 4.93 25.90
C GLN A 58 -6.79 6.03 25.41
N ALA A 59 -7.75 5.70 24.55
CA ALA A 59 -8.76 6.66 24.08
C ALA A 59 -9.67 7.16 25.21
N VAL A 60 -9.99 6.31 26.19
CA VAL A 60 -10.74 6.72 27.39
C VAL A 60 -9.90 7.64 28.29
N GLU A 61 -8.59 7.40 28.41
CA GLU A 61 -7.70 8.26 29.19
C GLU A 61 -7.58 9.66 28.55
N ASP A 62 -7.33 9.72 27.23
CA ASP A 62 -7.15 10.96 26.46
C ASP A 62 -8.46 11.79 26.33
N GLY A 63 -9.62 11.12 26.34
CA GLY A 63 -10.93 11.77 26.26
C GLY A 63 -11.41 12.46 27.54
N THR A 64 -10.66 12.39 28.65
CA THR A 64 -11.07 13.01 29.93
C THR A 64 -10.52 14.43 30.15
N ASP A 65 -9.53 14.86 29.36
CA ASP A 65 -8.97 16.21 29.42
C ASP A 65 -9.29 17.01 28.14
N GLY A 66 -10.42 17.74 28.16
CA GLY A 66 -10.46 19.04 27.48
C GLY A 66 -11.44 19.28 26.33
N ILE A 67 -12.40 18.40 26.03
CA ILE A 67 -13.49 18.77 25.10
C ILE A 67 -14.56 19.57 25.87
N ALA A 68 -14.44 20.89 25.87
CA ALA A 68 -15.47 21.78 26.40
C ALA A 68 -16.74 21.75 25.52
N ASP A 69 -17.91 21.58 26.14
CA ASP A 69 -19.24 21.48 25.51
C ASP A 69 -19.71 22.79 24.81
N GLY A 70 -18.91 23.85 24.87
CA GLY A 70 -19.20 25.11 24.20
C GLY A 70 -18.03 26.07 24.20
N VAL A 71 -17.73 26.63 23.03
CA VAL A 71 -16.77 27.73 22.87
C VAL A 71 -17.53 29.05 22.96
N GLU A 72 -17.13 29.94 23.87
CA GLU A 72 -17.76 31.24 24.06
C GLU A 72 -17.42 32.17 22.89
N ARG A 73 -18.45 32.70 22.22
CA ARG A 73 -18.26 33.59 21.05
C ARG A 73 -17.68 34.94 21.53
N PRO A 74 -16.53 35.40 20.98
CA PRO A 74 -15.93 36.66 21.37
C PRO A 74 -16.87 37.85 21.08
N ALA A 75 -16.98 38.77 22.06
CA ALA A 75 -17.87 39.94 22.00
C ALA A 75 -17.37 41.05 21.05
N ALA A 76 -16.15 40.93 20.52
CA ALA A 76 -15.59 41.89 19.58
C ALA A 76 -15.85 41.44 18.14
N THR A 77 -16.46 42.32 17.35
CA THR A 77 -16.50 42.18 15.89
C THR A 77 -15.08 42.24 15.36
N VAL A 78 -14.51 41.08 15.02
CA VAL A 78 -13.31 41.01 14.20
C VAL A 78 -13.59 41.72 12.87
N PRO A 79 -12.69 42.61 12.40
CA PRO A 79 -12.88 43.25 11.12
C PRO A 79 -12.95 42.16 10.06
N THR A 80 -14.07 42.10 9.34
CA THR A 80 -14.16 41.32 8.10
C THR A 80 -13.07 41.85 7.20
N SER A 81 -12.05 41.02 6.95
CA SER A 81 -11.12 41.24 5.86
C SER A 81 -11.98 41.47 4.63
N SER A 82 -11.98 42.72 4.15
CA SER A 82 -12.46 43.06 2.83
C SER A 82 -11.92 42.01 1.88
N THR A 83 -12.81 41.35 1.14
CA THR A 83 -12.45 40.59 -0.06
C THR A 83 -11.64 41.54 -0.93
N SER A 84 -10.32 41.49 -0.80
CA SER A 84 -9.41 42.10 -1.74
C SER A 84 -9.63 41.34 -3.03
N GLU A 85 -10.06 42.09 -4.04
CA GLU A 85 -9.98 41.68 -5.44
C GLU A 85 -8.66 40.94 -5.64
N VAL A 86 -8.74 39.72 -6.18
CA VAL A 86 -7.57 38.95 -6.59
C VAL A 86 -6.88 39.79 -7.66
N SER A 87 -5.91 40.58 -7.22
CA SER A 87 -5.00 41.31 -8.07
C SER A 87 -4.13 40.26 -8.75
N GLU A 88 -4.44 39.99 -10.02
CA GLU A 88 -3.46 39.50 -10.99
C GLU A 88 -2.27 40.48 -11.02
N GLY A 89 -1.33 40.34 -10.09
CA GLY A 89 -0.25 41.32 -10.00
C GLY A 89 0.49 41.41 -8.68
N GLU A 90 0.75 40.30 -8.01
CA GLU A 90 1.92 40.22 -7.12
C GLU A 90 2.42 38.78 -7.19
N HIS A 91 3.56 38.57 -7.85
CA HIS A 91 4.21 37.27 -7.87
C HIS A 91 4.54 36.87 -6.43
N VAL A 92 3.64 36.09 -5.80
CA VAL A 92 3.98 35.30 -4.63
C VAL A 92 4.94 34.23 -5.14
N SER A 93 6.23 34.59 -5.21
CA SER A 93 7.32 33.71 -5.61
C SER A 93 7.54 32.67 -4.50
N GLY A 94 6.69 31.65 -4.47
CA GLY A 94 6.73 30.57 -3.48
C GLY A 94 6.35 29.23 -4.11
N PHE A 95 6.81 28.15 -3.51
CA PHE A 95 6.39 26.78 -3.86
C PHE A 95 4.91 26.60 -3.55
N ARG A 96 4.13 26.13 -4.51
CA ARG A 96 2.68 25.87 -4.41
C ARG A 96 2.41 24.40 -4.71
N PHE A 97 1.88 23.68 -3.73
CA PHE A 97 1.60 22.26 -3.89
C PHE A 97 0.59 21.99 -5.01
N GLU A 98 -0.43 22.83 -5.09
CA GLU A 98 -1.52 22.71 -6.05
C GLU A 98 -1.06 22.89 -7.49
N GLU A 99 -0.03 23.70 -7.74
CA GLU A 99 0.50 23.92 -9.09
C GLU A 99 1.29 22.69 -9.55
N ALA A 100 2.20 22.19 -8.72
CA ALA A 100 2.95 20.97 -9.01
C ALA A 100 2.04 19.73 -9.11
N ALA A 101 1.00 19.66 -8.27
CA ALA A 101 0.00 18.60 -8.34
C ALA A 101 -0.87 18.71 -9.61
N ALA A 102 -1.27 19.93 -10.00
CA ALA A 102 -2.04 20.16 -11.22
C ALA A 102 -1.23 19.81 -12.48
N GLU A 103 0.08 20.08 -12.50
CA GLU A 103 0.96 19.64 -13.58
C GLU A 103 1.01 18.10 -13.67
N MET A 104 1.11 17.41 -12.53
CA MET A 104 1.09 15.95 -12.46
C MET A 104 -0.26 15.38 -12.92
N GLU A 105 -1.37 15.97 -12.48
CA GLU A 105 -2.73 15.59 -12.89
C GLU A 105 -2.94 15.81 -14.39
N GLN A 106 -2.50 16.95 -14.92
CA GLN A 106 -2.56 17.27 -16.34
C GLN A 106 -1.73 16.29 -17.18
N ALA A 107 -0.55 15.89 -16.71
CA ALA A 107 0.27 14.89 -17.36
C ALA A 107 -0.44 13.52 -17.39
N ALA A 108 -1.05 13.12 -16.29
CA ALA A 108 -1.83 11.88 -16.21
C ALA A 108 -3.07 11.91 -17.14
N GLY A 109 -3.76 13.05 -17.24
CA GLY A 109 -4.94 13.20 -18.12
C GLY A 109 -4.62 13.17 -19.62
N GLN A 110 -3.35 13.42 -19.99
CA GLN A 110 -2.87 13.35 -21.37
C GLN A 110 -2.06 12.08 -21.66
N TYR A 111 -1.92 11.19 -20.69
CA TYR A 111 -1.15 9.97 -20.85
C TYR A 111 -1.85 8.99 -21.79
N ASP A 112 -1.20 8.69 -22.92
CA ASP A 112 -1.67 7.76 -23.95
C ASP A 112 -0.54 6.77 -24.27
N PRO A 113 -0.42 5.66 -23.50
CA PRO A 113 0.69 4.73 -23.64
C PRO A 113 0.62 3.95 -24.95
N GLU A 114 1.75 3.84 -25.65
CA GLU A 114 1.80 3.13 -26.94
C GLU A 114 1.78 1.60 -26.77
N ASN A 115 2.26 1.10 -25.63
CA ASN A 115 2.33 -0.33 -25.35
C ASN A 115 2.34 -0.65 -23.85
N ALA A 116 2.11 -1.92 -23.52
CA ALA A 116 2.04 -2.41 -22.15
C ALA A 116 3.36 -2.29 -21.36
N MET A 117 4.51 -2.22 -22.04
CA MET A 117 5.81 -2.04 -21.38
C MET A 117 6.00 -0.61 -20.86
N GLU A 118 5.39 0.37 -21.51
CA GLU A 118 5.35 1.75 -21.02
C GLU A 118 4.56 1.86 -19.71
N ILE A 119 3.43 1.14 -19.64
CA ILE A 119 2.61 1.04 -18.42
C ILE A 119 3.38 0.33 -17.31
N LEU A 120 4.10 -0.76 -17.64
CA LEU A 120 4.96 -1.44 -16.67
C LEU A 120 6.03 -0.49 -16.10
N ALA A 121 6.72 0.26 -16.96
CA ALA A 121 7.73 1.22 -16.53
C ALA A 121 7.14 2.33 -15.64
N MET A 122 5.94 2.82 -15.95
CA MET A 122 5.20 3.76 -15.10
C MET A 122 4.90 3.16 -13.72
N VAL A 123 4.38 1.94 -13.67
CA VAL A 123 4.05 1.24 -12.41
C VAL A 123 5.31 0.97 -11.57
N GLU A 124 6.40 0.54 -12.20
CA GLU A 124 7.70 0.32 -11.53
C GLU A 124 8.33 1.64 -11.04
N GLY A 125 8.03 2.77 -11.68
CA GLY A 125 8.47 4.11 -11.27
C GLY A 125 7.66 4.74 -10.13
N LEU A 126 6.45 4.22 -9.85
CA LEU A 126 5.52 4.79 -8.86
C LEU A 126 6.12 4.92 -7.45
N PRO A 127 6.86 3.92 -6.89
CA PRO A 127 7.44 4.04 -5.55
C PRO A 127 8.44 5.21 -5.46
N ALA A 128 9.25 5.41 -6.50
CA ALA A 128 10.21 6.52 -6.55
C ALA A 128 9.50 7.87 -6.63
N ALA A 129 8.44 7.98 -7.44
CA ALA A 129 7.64 9.20 -7.55
C ALA A 129 6.97 9.57 -6.21
N LEU A 130 6.31 8.61 -5.55
CA LEU A 130 5.69 8.82 -4.24
C LEU A 130 6.71 9.15 -3.15
N THR A 131 7.90 8.52 -3.20
CA THR A 131 9.01 8.86 -2.28
C THR A 131 9.46 10.31 -2.46
N SER A 132 9.49 10.82 -3.70
CA SER A 132 9.81 12.23 -3.97
C SER A 132 8.79 13.16 -3.32
N VAL A 133 7.49 12.86 -3.45
CA VAL A 133 6.41 13.63 -2.80
C VAL A 133 6.52 13.55 -1.27
N ALA A 134 6.80 12.38 -0.71
CA ALA A 134 7.03 12.22 0.73
C ALA A 134 8.18 13.11 1.22
N ASN A 135 9.30 13.13 0.48
CA ASN A 135 10.46 13.95 0.83
C ASN A 135 10.16 15.45 0.85
N VAL A 136 9.18 15.94 0.08
CA VAL A 136 8.72 17.34 0.19
C VAL A 136 8.19 17.64 1.59
N MET A 137 7.36 16.75 2.15
CA MET A 137 6.80 16.91 3.49
C MET A 137 7.89 16.87 4.56
N LYS A 138 8.85 15.95 4.42
CA LYS A 138 10.03 15.89 5.29
C LYS A 138 10.84 17.20 5.27
N ILE A 139 11.13 17.73 4.08
CA ILE A 139 11.87 19.00 3.94
C ILE A 139 11.11 20.15 4.60
N LEU A 140 9.79 20.19 4.46
CA LEU A 140 8.98 21.24 5.09
C LEU A 140 8.91 21.09 6.62
N ALA A 141 8.84 19.87 7.14
CA ALA A 141 8.96 19.63 8.57
C ALA A 141 10.31 20.12 9.11
N GLU A 142 11.43 19.74 8.47
CA GLU A 142 12.79 20.16 8.87
C GLU A 142 12.97 21.68 8.82
N ARG A 143 12.41 22.35 7.81
CA ARG A 143 12.47 23.80 7.66
C ARG A 143 11.48 24.53 8.58
N SER A 144 10.37 23.90 8.98
CA SER A 144 9.41 24.50 9.90
C SER A 144 9.97 24.70 11.31
N ASP A 145 10.88 23.82 11.75
CA ASP A 145 11.53 23.92 13.07
C ASP A 145 12.56 25.05 13.17
N SER A 146 13.05 25.55 12.02
CA SER A 146 14.20 26.48 11.96
C SER A 146 13.97 27.78 11.19
N GLU A 147 13.14 27.77 10.13
CA GLU A 147 13.01 28.87 9.17
C GLU A 147 11.60 29.48 9.12
N PHE A 148 10.56 28.77 9.58
CA PHE A 148 9.18 29.26 9.52
C PHE A 148 8.60 29.52 10.92
N PRO A 149 7.84 30.63 11.12
CA PRO A 149 7.14 30.89 12.37
C PRO A 149 5.86 30.05 12.44
N LEU A 150 6.00 28.73 12.52
CA LEU A 150 4.89 27.79 12.62
C LEU A 150 4.75 27.27 14.04
N GLU A 151 3.49 27.04 14.47
CA GLU A 151 3.22 26.34 15.71
C GLU A 151 3.64 24.86 15.57
N LYS A 152 4.13 24.28 16.67
CA LYS A 152 4.68 22.91 16.70
C LYS A 152 3.70 21.88 16.12
N GLU A 153 2.41 22.04 16.40
CA GLU A 153 1.33 21.16 15.93
C GLU A 153 1.27 21.07 14.40
N ILE A 154 1.55 22.17 13.69
CA ILE A 154 1.57 22.19 12.22
C ILE A 154 2.84 21.52 11.68
N ALA A 155 3.98 21.71 12.35
CA ALA A 155 5.23 21.05 12.01
C ALA A 155 5.14 19.52 12.16
N ASP A 156 4.54 19.06 13.25
CA ASP A 156 4.28 17.63 13.50
C ASP A 156 3.34 17.05 12.44
N GLY A 157 2.34 17.83 11.98
CA GLY A 157 1.47 17.45 10.87
C GLY A 157 2.22 17.11 9.56
N PHE A 158 3.33 17.80 9.23
CA PHE A 158 4.14 17.43 8.07
C PHE A 158 4.84 16.07 8.23
N ASN A 159 5.28 15.73 9.45
CA ASN A 159 5.87 14.42 9.75
C ASN A 159 4.83 13.29 9.65
N ASP A 160 3.59 13.55 10.11
CA ASP A 160 2.50 12.59 10.01
C ASP A 160 2.15 12.29 8.54
N ILE A 161 2.06 13.34 7.70
CA ILE A 161 1.83 13.18 6.27
C ILE A 161 2.99 12.42 5.60
N PHE A 162 4.25 12.71 5.98
CA PHE A 162 5.40 11.94 5.50
C PHE A 162 5.26 10.44 5.82
N GLY A 163 4.88 10.09 7.06
CA GLY A 163 4.66 8.70 7.46
C GLY A 163 3.53 8.03 6.67
N ALA A 164 2.43 8.74 6.44
CA ALA A 164 1.33 8.26 5.62
C ALA A 164 1.75 8.03 4.16
N LEU A 165 2.53 8.94 3.57
CA LEU A 165 3.05 8.80 2.22
C LEU A 165 4.05 7.64 2.10
N MET A 166 4.92 7.43 3.10
CA MET A 166 5.81 6.26 3.13
C MET A 166 5.02 4.94 3.24
N SER A 167 3.88 4.94 3.92
CA SER A 167 2.98 3.79 3.94
C SER A 167 2.38 3.52 2.56
N ALA A 168 2.04 4.57 1.80
CA ALA A 168 1.61 4.44 0.40
C ALA A 168 2.75 3.95 -0.52
N VAL A 169 4.00 4.38 -0.29
CA VAL A 169 5.19 3.87 -1.01
C VAL A 169 5.32 2.35 -0.83
N ALA A 170 5.17 1.84 0.39
CA ALA A 170 5.24 0.40 0.65
C ALA A 170 4.18 -0.39 -0.15
N VAL A 171 2.96 0.14 -0.29
CA VAL A 171 1.93 -0.47 -1.15
C VAL A 171 2.33 -0.41 -2.63
N ALA A 172 2.92 0.69 -3.08
CA ALA A 172 3.38 0.86 -4.45
C ALA A 172 4.53 -0.11 -4.82
N GLU A 173 5.42 -0.44 -3.87
CA GLU A 173 6.54 -1.37 -4.08
C GLU A 173 6.06 -2.77 -4.53
N ASP A 174 4.88 -3.20 -4.07
CA ASP A 174 4.29 -4.48 -4.45
C ASP A 174 3.66 -4.46 -5.86
N MET A 175 3.36 -3.29 -6.41
CA MET A 175 2.64 -3.17 -7.68
C MET A 175 3.45 -3.63 -8.88
N GLY A 176 4.76 -3.32 -8.92
CA GLY A 176 5.66 -3.75 -10.01
C GLY A 176 5.77 -5.28 -10.12
N PRO A 177 6.16 -5.97 -9.03
CA PRO A 177 6.18 -7.43 -8.98
C PRO A 177 4.83 -8.07 -9.33
N LEU A 178 3.73 -7.51 -8.81
CA LEU A 178 2.37 -7.98 -9.12
C LEU A 178 2.05 -7.83 -10.61
N PHE A 179 2.41 -6.69 -11.21
CA PHE A 179 2.19 -6.44 -12.64
C PHE A 179 2.96 -7.47 -13.47
N ARG A 180 4.24 -7.71 -13.17
CA ARG A 180 5.04 -8.75 -13.86
C ARG A 180 4.45 -10.14 -13.70
N GLN A 181 3.95 -10.48 -12.52
CA GLN A 181 3.33 -11.78 -12.27
C GLN A 181 2.05 -11.99 -13.08
N VAL A 182 1.16 -10.99 -13.10
CA VAL A 182 -0.13 -11.10 -13.78
C VAL A 182 0.02 -11.03 -15.31
N HIS A 183 1.00 -10.27 -15.80
CA HIS A 183 1.24 -10.07 -17.23
C HIS A 183 2.45 -10.85 -17.77
N GLU A 184 2.91 -11.89 -17.06
CA GLU A 184 4.12 -12.67 -17.41
C GLU A 184 4.14 -13.12 -18.88
N GLN A 185 2.99 -13.58 -19.40
CA GLN A 185 2.87 -14.06 -20.77
C GLN A 185 3.02 -12.94 -21.81
N ASP A 186 2.48 -11.76 -21.54
CA ASP A 186 2.51 -10.64 -22.47
C ASP A 186 3.87 -9.96 -22.43
N ILE A 187 4.44 -9.78 -21.23
CA ILE A 187 5.80 -9.28 -21.04
C ILE A 187 6.81 -10.20 -21.72
N ALA A 188 6.68 -11.53 -21.57
CA ALA A 188 7.59 -12.48 -22.21
C ALA A 188 7.56 -12.39 -23.75
N ARG A 189 6.41 -12.05 -24.37
CA ARG A 189 6.34 -11.82 -25.83
C ARG A 189 7.03 -10.53 -26.25
N HIS A 190 7.01 -9.51 -25.40
CA HIS A 190 7.68 -8.23 -25.65
C HIS A 190 9.19 -8.26 -25.36
N GLU A 191 9.63 -8.97 -24.32
CA GLU A 191 11.03 -9.10 -23.90
C GLU A 191 11.80 -10.17 -24.71
N ASP A 192 11.14 -11.26 -25.12
CA ASP A 192 11.73 -12.36 -25.92
C ASP A 192 10.82 -12.76 -27.10
N PRO A 193 10.72 -11.91 -28.15
CA PRO A 193 9.84 -12.16 -29.28
C PRO A 193 10.31 -13.36 -30.10
N ARG A 194 9.48 -14.41 -30.16
CA ARG A 194 9.82 -15.74 -30.73
C ARG A 194 10.34 -15.71 -32.17
N ASN A 195 9.88 -14.75 -32.98
CA ASN A 195 10.23 -14.60 -34.40
C ASN A 195 10.54 -13.14 -34.78
N GLY A 196 10.91 -12.30 -33.80
CA GLY A 196 11.08 -10.85 -33.98
C GLY A 196 9.77 -10.05 -33.96
N HIS A 197 9.86 -8.75 -33.68
CA HIS A 197 8.71 -7.86 -33.44
C HIS A 197 7.68 -7.78 -34.59
N GLU A 198 8.11 -8.03 -35.84
CA GLU A 198 7.21 -7.98 -37.00
C GLU A 198 6.31 -9.21 -37.14
N ALA A 199 6.72 -10.37 -36.60
CA ALA A 199 5.99 -11.62 -36.73
C ALA A 199 4.81 -11.75 -35.75
N GLU A 200 4.83 -11.02 -34.63
CA GLU A 200 3.78 -11.03 -33.61
C GLU A 200 2.58 -10.13 -34.00
N LYS A 201 2.77 -9.11 -34.86
CA LYS A 201 1.67 -8.23 -35.36
C LYS A 201 0.58 -8.98 -36.16
N GLY A 202 0.84 -10.21 -36.62
CA GLY A 202 -0.11 -11.05 -37.34
C GLY A 202 -1.14 -11.78 -36.46
N TRP A 203 -0.94 -11.79 -35.14
CA TRP A 203 -1.87 -12.32 -34.15
C TRP A 203 -2.37 -11.15 -33.29
N ASN A 204 -3.32 -10.37 -33.82
CA ASN A 204 -4.05 -9.28 -33.16
C ASN A 204 -3.31 -8.60 -32.00
N VAL A 205 -2.58 -7.54 -32.35
CA VAL A 205 -2.58 -6.32 -31.54
C VAL A 205 -3.94 -5.65 -31.73
#